data_AF-A0A9Q3VAP1-F1
#
_entry.id   AF-A0A9Q3VAP1-F1
#
_cell.length_a   1.000
_cell.length_b   1.000
_cell.length_c   1.000
_cell.angle_alpha   90.00
_cell.angle_beta   90.00
_cell.angle_gamma   90.00
#
_symmetry.space_group_name_H-M   'P 1'
#
loop_
_entity.id
_entity.type
_entity.pdbx_description
1 polymer ?
#
loop_
_entity_poly.entity_id
_entity_poly.type
_entity_poly.pdbx_seq_one_letter_code
_entity_poly.pdbx_strand_id
1 'polypeptide(L)'
;MFPNIKCCCCRQGVNANEYFYVEVKNETTHYLNFILSYYYFSDKETVKPSPPFGPGKSERMAFPGGVEDLILNVYDSYFNPPYLICFGGPPNKAISRYKVVQHSLDDFECIKY
;
A
#
# COMPACT_ATOMS: atom_id res chain seq x y z
N MET A 1 26.66 -4.94 -45.98
CA MET A 1 25.25 -4.53 -46.10
C MET A 1 24.52 -5.11 -44.89
N PHE A 2 24.03 -4.24 -44.00
CA PHE A 2 23.61 -4.58 -42.63
C PHE A 2 22.40 -5.54 -42.61
N PRO A 3 22.36 -6.54 -41.71
CA PRO A 3 21.15 -7.30 -41.49
C PRO A 3 20.14 -6.43 -40.75
N ASN A 4 18.93 -6.43 -41.28
CA ASN A 4 17.77 -5.70 -40.81
C ASN A 4 17.31 -6.32 -39.47
N ILE A 5 17.92 -5.91 -38.37
CA ILE A 5 17.47 -6.26 -37.03
C ILE A 5 16.16 -5.53 -36.83
N LYS A 6 15.05 -6.22 -37.10
CA LYS A 6 13.76 -5.88 -36.51
C LYS A 6 13.98 -5.86 -35.01
N CYS A 7 14.18 -4.66 -34.45
CA CYS A 7 13.95 -4.42 -33.03
C CYS A 7 12.49 -4.82 -32.77
N CYS A 8 12.29 -6.07 -32.36
CA CYS A 8 11.22 -6.37 -31.43
C CYS A 8 11.53 -5.47 -30.24
N CYS A 9 10.91 -4.29 -30.21
CA CYS A 9 10.55 -3.65 -28.96
C CYS A 9 9.61 -4.63 -28.29
N CYS A 10 10.18 -5.69 -27.70
CA CYS A 10 9.64 -6.33 -26.53
C CYS A 10 9.49 -5.16 -25.57
N ARG A 11 8.31 -4.52 -25.58
CA ARG A 11 7.72 -4.02 -24.35
C ARG A 11 7.90 -5.20 -23.42
N GLN A 12 8.96 -5.15 -22.60
CA GLN A 12 9.12 -6.06 -21.49
C GLN A 12 7.79 -5.92 -20.79
N GLY A 13 6.94 -6.93 -20.97
CA GLY A 13 5.64 -6.96 -20.35
C GLY A 13 5.96 -6.80 -18.89
N VAL A 14 5.60 -5.64 -18.33
CA VAL A 14 5.61 -5.48 -16.88
C VAL A 14 4.79 -6.67 -16.41
N ASN A 15 5.44 -7.57 -15.68
CA ASN A 15 4.86 -8.85 -15.34
C ASN A 15 3.73 -8.56 -14.34
N ALA A 16 2.55 -8.23 -14.86
CA ALA A 16 1.36 -7.86 -14.08
C ALA A 16 0.84 -9.03 -13.22
N ASN A 17 1.50 -10.20 -13.35
CA ASN A 17 1.29 -11.40 -12.55
C ASN A 17 2.09 -11.44 -11.24
N GLU A 18 3.02 -10.51 -10.99
CA GLU A 18 3.63 -10.37 -9.67
C GLU A 18 2.70 -9.57 -8.75
N TYR A 19 2.09 -10.27 -7.79
CA TYR A 19 1.28 -9.65 -6.74
C TYR A 19 2.18 -9.23 -5.57
N PHE A 20 2.21 -7.93 -5.32
CA PHE A 20 2.81 -7.35 -4.12
C PHE A 20 1.72 -7.07 -3.09
N TYR A 21 2.09 -6.82 -1.84
CA TYR A 21 1.12 -6.43 -0.84
C TYR A 21 1.72 -5.48 0.19
N VAL A 22 0.82 -4.69 0.77
CA VAL A 22 1.06 -3.97 2.02
C VAL A 22 0.38 -4.73 3.14
N GLU A 23 1.10 -4.98 4.23
CA GLU A 23 0.55 -5.51 5.47
C GLU A 23 0.70 -4.47 6.57
N VAL A 24 -0.38 -4.21 7.29
CA VAL A 24 -0.42 -3.29 8.43
C VAL A 24 -0.80 -4.08 9.68
N LYS A 25 0.08 -4.11 10.67
CA LYS A 25 -0.15 -4.70 11.98
C LYS A 25 -0.54 -3.62 12.97
N ASN A 26 -1.65 -3.81 13.67
CA ASN A 26 -2.13 -2.90 14.71
C ASN A 26 -1.54 -3.31 16.07
N GLU A 27 -0.61 -2.53 16.60
CA GLU A 27 -0.09 -2.66 17.98
C GLU A 27 -0.63 -1.55 18.90
N THR A 28 -1.64 -0.81 18.44
CA THR A 28 -2.36 0.21 19.23
C THR A 28 -3.51 -0.41 20.03
N THR A 29 -4.21 0.41 20.81
CA THR A 29 -5.43 0.01 21.52
C THR A 29 -6.72 0.29 20.73
N HIS A 30 -6.63 0.96 19.58
CA HIS A 30 -7.78 1.43 18.80
C HIS A 30 -8.08 0.49 17.62
N TYR A 31 -9.27 0.63 17.02
CA TYR A 31 -9.56 -0.03 15.74
C TYR A 31 -9.00 0.82 14.62
N LEU A 32 -8.28 0.19 13.69
CA LEU A 32 -7.68 0.88 12.55
C LEU A 32 -8.31 0.40 11.26
N ASN A 33 -8.28 1.26 10.23
CA ASN A 33 -8.44 0.85 8.85
C ASN A 33 -7.38 1.57 8.01
N PHE A 34 -7.11 1.09 6.81
CA PHE A 34 -6.22 1.79 5.89
C PHE A 34 -6.78 1.85 4.49
N ILE A 35 -6.31 2.84 3.73
CA ILE A 35 -6.61 3.03 2.32
C ILE A 35 -5.30 2.92 1.56
N LEU A 36 -5.31 2.07 0.52
CA LEU A 36 -4.23 2.00 -0.45
C LEU A 36 -4.72 2.63 -1.76
N SER A 37 -4.05 3.67 -2.22
CA SER A 37 -4.32 4.32 -3.51
C SER A 37 -3.12 4.22 -4.43
N TYR A 38 -3.36 4.07 -5.73
CA TYR A 38 -2.32 4.01 -6.77
C TYR A 38 -2.90 4.19 -8.17
N TYR A 39 -2.03 4.50 -9.13
CA TYR A 39 -2.37 4.59 -10.55
C TYR A 39 -1.86 3.37 -11.30
N TYR A 40 -2.66 2.88 -12.25
CA TYR A 40 -2.14 2.02 -13.32
C TYR A 40 -1.43 2.88 -14.36
N PHE A 41 -0.50 2.29 -15.14
CA PHE A 41 0.07 2.90 -16.36
C PHE A 41 -0.96 3.39 -17.40
N SER A 42 -2.25 3.11 -17.21
CA SER A 42 -3.35 3.61 -18.02
C SER A 42 -4.02 4.87 -17.43
N ASP A 43 -3.33 5.59 -16.54
CA ASP A 43 -3.79 6.78 -15.80
C ASP A 43 -5.06 6.58 -14.97
N LYS A 44 -5.40 5.34 -14.63
CA LYS A 44 -6.58 5.03 -13.84
C LYS A 44 -6.20 4.92 -12.37
N GLU A 45 -6.72 5.83 -11.55
CA GLU A 45 -6.63 5.73 -10.09
C GLU A 45 -7.43 4.52 -9.59
N THR A 46 -6.85 3.83 -8.61
CA THR A 46 -7.48 2.75 -7.86
C THR A 46 -7.33 3.04 -6.39
N VAL A 47 -8.46 3.05 -5.69
CA VAL A 47 -8.53 3.25 -4.24
C VAL A 47 -9.13 2.00 -3.61
N LYS A 48 -8.42 1.40 -2.67
CA LYS A 48 -8.86 0.19 -1.98
C LYS A 48 -8.85 0.42 -0.46
N PRO A 49 -10.01 0.40 0.22
CA PRO A 49 -10.09 0.46 1.66
C PRO A 49 -9.98 -0.94 2.27
N SER A 50 -9.31 -1.05 3.42
CA SER A 50 -9.34 -2.23 4.27
C SER A 50 -10.62 -2.23 5.13
N PRO A 51 -11.11 -3.39 5.58
CA PRO A 51 -12.03 -3.42 6.71
C PRO A 51 -11.34 -2.87 7.97
N PRO A 52 -12.09 -2.39 8.98
CA PRO A 52 -11.54 -2.10 10.29
C PRO A 52 -10.99 -3.37 10.96
N PHE A 53 -9.83 -3.25 11.61
CA PHE A 53 -9.15 -4.35 12.30
C PHE A 53 -8.65 -3.89 13.68
N GLY A 54 -8.86 -4.75 14.68
CA GLY A 54 -8.60 -4.43 16.09
C GLY A 54 -7.15 -4.64 16.54
N PRO A 55 -6.87 -4.34 17.82
CA PRO A 55 -5.56 -4.52 18.44
C PRO A 55 -4.99 -5.94 18.27
N GLY A 56 -3.70 -6.03 17.95
CA GLY A 56 -2.96 -7.28 17.74
C GLY A 56 -3.28 -8.00 16.44
N LYS A 57 -4.12 -7.43 15.56
CA LYS A 57 -4.45 -7.99 14.24
C LYS A 57 -3.60 -7.35 13.15
N SER A 58 -3.44 -8.09 12.05
CA SER A 58 -2.85 -7.58 10.82
C SER A 58 -3.87 -7.66 9.70
N GLU A 59 -3.85 -6.66 8.83
CA GLU A 59 -4.64 -6.63 7.61
C GLU A 59 -3.72 -6.42 6.41
N ARG A 60 -4.05 -7.05 5.27
CA ARG A 60 -3.16 -7.06 4.10
C ARG A 60 -3.92 -6.75 2.83
N MET A 61 -3.28 -6.00 1.96
CA MET A 61 -3.87 -5.60 0.70
C MET A 61 -2.91 -5.79 -0.46
N ALA A 62 -3.34 -6.62 -1.41
CA ALA A 62 -2.58 -6.89 -2.61
C ALA A 62 -2.78 -5.81 -3.68
N PHE A 63 -1.69 -5.52 -4.38
CA PHE A 63 -1.65 -4.63 -5.53
C PHE A 63 -0.78 -5.27 -6.64
N PRO A 64 -1.09 -4.98 -7.91
CA PRO A 64 -0.32 -5.50 -9.03
C PRO A 64 1.04 -4.81 -9.14
N GLY A 65 2.03 -5.50 -9.68
CA GLY A 65 3.29 -4.88 -10.06
C GLY A 65 3.14 -3.78 -11.11
N GLY A 66 3.97 -2.74 -11.02
CA GLY A 66 3.99 -1.66 -12.00
C GLY A 66 2.89 -0.62 -11.82
N VAL A 67 2.47 -0.38 -10.59
CA VAL A 67 1.62 0.77 -10.26
C VAL A 67 2.47 2.01 -10.01
N GLU A 68 1.91 3.18 -10.23
CA GLU A 68 2.54 4.48 -9.96
C GLU A 68 1.84 5.16 -8.77
N ASP A 69 2.55 6.06 -8.09
CA ASP A 69 2.05 6.83 -6.93
C ASP A 69 1.32 5.99 -5.88
N LEU A 70 1.93 4.86 -5.48
CA LEU A 70 1.40 3.99 -4.44
C LEU A 70 1.47 4.69 -3.07
N ILE A 71 0.30 4.95 -2.49
CA ILE A 71 0.12 5.67 -1.22
C ILE A 71 -0.67 4.78 -0.26
N LEU A 72 -0.15 4.66 0.96
CA LEU A 72 -0.81 4.06 2.12
C LEU A 72 -1.22 5.18 3.07
N ASN A 73 -2.50 5.21 3.45
CA ASN A 73 -3.04 6.05 4.51
C ASN A 73 -3.68 5.18 5.58
N VAL A 74 -3.27 5.31 6.84
CA VAL A 74 -3.80 4.56 7.98
C VAL A 74 -4.60 5.50 8.86
N TYR A 75 -5.80 5.08 9.21
CA TYR A 75 -6.76 5.85 9.99
C TYR A 75 -7.13 5.13 11.27
N ASP A 76 -7.37 5.93 12.29
CA ASP A 76 -8.09 5.52 13.48
C ASP A 76 -9.59 5.51 13.18
N SER A 77 -10.19 4.31 13.21
CA SER A 77 -11.61 4.07 12.96
C SER A 77 -12.48 4.26 14.21
N TYR A 78 -11.90 4.57 15.38
CA TYR A 78 -12.66 4.80 16.60
C TYR A 78 -13.48 6.11 16.54
N PHE A 79 -12.96 7.11 15.82
CA PHE A 79 -13.60 8.42 15.65
C PHE A 79 -14.46 8.49 14.38
N ASN A 80 -15.48 9.36 14.40
CA ASN A 80 -16.27 9.72 13.23
C ASN A 80 -16.29 11.25 13.08
N PRO A 81 -15.63 11.84 12.07
CA PRO A 81 -14.93 11.17 10.97
C PRO A 81 -13.62 10.46 11.42
N PRO A 82 -13.17 9.42 10.71
CA PRO A 82 -11.89 8.76 10.98
C PRO A 82 -10.72 9.74 10.92
N TYR A 83 -9.75 9.56 11.83
CA TYR A 83 -8.58 10.44 11.93
C TYR A 83 -7.36 9.80 11.27
N LEU A 84 -6.67 10.53 10.39
CA LEU A 84 -5.44 10.04 9.75
C LEU A 84 -4.30 10.04 10.77
N ILE A 85 -3.77 8.86 11.08
CA ILE A 85 -2.70 8.70 12.08
C ILE A 85 -1.34 8.44 11.45
N CYS A 86 -1.30 7.98 10.19
CA CYS A 86 -0.07 7.72 9.49
C CYS A 86 -0.29 7.68 7.97
N PHE A 87 0.72 8.07 7.21
CA PHE A 87 0.75 7.88 5.77
C PHE A 87 2.17 7.50 5.30
N GLY A 88 2.27 6.91 4.12
CA GLY A 88 3.56 6.59 3.51
C GLY A 88 3.44 6.16 2.05
N GLY A 89 4.56 6.20 1.35
CA GLY A 89 4.67 5.70 -0.03
C GLY A 89 5.42 4.37 -0.07
N PRO A 90 4.74 3.21 0.06
CA PRO A 90 5.41 1.93 -0.05
C PRO A 90 5.96 1.73 -1.48
N PRO A 91 7.09 1.00 -1.65
CA PRO A 91 7.61 0.64 -2.96
C PRO A 91 6.57 -0.14 -3.80
N ASN A 92 6.37 0.29 -5.04
CA ASN A 92 5.41 -0.28 -6.00
C ASN A 92 5.83 -1.65 -6.62
N LYS A 93 6.98 -2.18 -6.20
CA LYS A 93 7.55 -3.45 -6.65
C LYS A 93 8.13 -4.27 -5.49
N ALA A 94 7.57 -4.12 -4.29
CA ALA A 94 7.99 -4.92 -3.15
C ALA A 94 6.85 -5.14 -2.14
N ILE A 95 7.01 -6.19 -1.34
CA ILE A 95 6.19 -6.41 -0.15
C ILE A 95 6.61 -5.38 0.90
N SER A 96 5.63 -4.69 1.48
CA SER A 96 5.87 -3.72 2.56
C SER A 96 5.08 -4.08 3.79
N ARG A 97 5.76 -4.16 4.93
CA ARG A 97 5.14 -4.45 6.22
C ARG A 97 5.33 -3.26 7.15
N TYR A 98 4.24 -2.86 7.79
CA TYR A 98 4.19 -1.75 8.73
C TYR A 98 3.54 -2.23 10.02
N LYS A 99 4.06 -1.80 11.15
CA LYS A 99 3.37 -1.88 12.42
C LYS A 99 2.98 -0.47 12.85
N VAL A 100 1.79 -0.32 13.39
CA VAL A 100 1.29 0.94 13.93
C VAL A 100 1.35 0.83 15.44
N VAL A 101 2.13 1.71 16.06
CA VAL A 101 2.30 1.78 17.51
C VAL A 101 1.70 3.08 18.03
N GLN A 102 1.33 3.08 19.31
CA GLN A 102 0.82 4.25 20.01
C GLN A 102 1.76 4.53 21.20
N HIS A 103 2.40 5.70 21.20
CA HIS A 103 3.31 6.10 22.28
C HIS A 103 2.57 6.85 23.40
N SER A 104 1.52 7.60 23.03
CA SER A 104 0.61 8.29 23.95
C SER A 104 -0.79 8.40 23.33
N LEU A 105 -1.76 9.02 24.02
CA LEU A 105 -3.16 9.08 23.58
C LEU A 105 -3.33 9.55 22.13
N ASP A 106 -2.57 10.56 21.71
CA ASP A 106 -2.67 11.17 20.37
C ASP A 106 -1.39 11.01 19.53
N ASP A 107 -0.45 10.17 19.98
CA ASP A 107 0.85 9.97 19.32
C ASP A 107 0.94 8.55 18.73
N PHE A 108 0.82 8.50 17.40
CA PHE A 108 0.80 7.27 16.61
C PHE A 108 1.95 7.28 15.61
N GLU A 109 2.56 6.12 15.39
CA GLU A 109 3.67 5.97 14.45
C GLU A 109 3.53 4.71 13.62
N CYS A 110 3.77 4.81 12.31
CA CYS A 110 3.98 3.67 11.43
C CYS A 110 5.46 3.36 11.29
N ILE A 111 5.85 2.16 11.72
CA ILE A 111 7.22 1.67 11.65
C ILE A 111 7.28 0.56 10.61
N LYS A 112 8.15 0.70 9.61
CA LYS A 112 8.46 -0.36 8.65
C LYS A 112 9.32 -1.44 9.32
N TYR A 113 9.05 -2.73 9.06
CA TYR A 113 9.81 -3.86 9.61
C TYR A 113 9.98 -5.03 8.63
#